data_AF-A0A9W7CM96-F1
#
_entry.id   AF-A0A9W7CM96-F1
#
_cell.length_a   1.000
_cell.length_b   1.000
_cell.length_c   1.000
_cell.angle_alpha   90.00
_cell.angle_beta   90.00
_cell.angle_gamma   90.00
#
_symmetry.space_group_name_H-M   'P 1'
#
loop_
_entity.id
_entity.type
_entity.pdbx_description
1 polymer ?
#
loop_
_entity_poly.entity_id
_entity_poly.type
_entity_poly.pdbx_seq_one_letter_code
_entity_poly.pdbx_strand_id
1 'polypeptide(L)'
;MSLDKTDSFHSREGLACALVDEGRGAEARTLIEEHKDEESPVLAYCQVIIEYVSWEVLEEEGSSEEVVQAAFRKAFALNPFMAVVIAYHETFFQVMEYVDEIKDPKRGSIEEAFVYVSQNIGVWVDTVGAYQWIEKELNELPEPTATKENVSDEMFLGMYETAIEMHKEMLAEAEAEAEAAAAAEAEGSDSDERGGDEFGDFEPDDIDGGDD
;
A
#
# COMPACT_ATOMS: atom_id res chain seq x y z
N MET A 1 -20.15 29.93 23.78
CA MET A 1 -19.28 28.91 23.18
C MET A 1 -17.85 29.47 23.23
N SER A 2 -16.98 28.88 24.03
CA SER A 2 -15.54 29.17 23.98
C SER A 2 -14.96 28.37 22.82
N LEU A 3 -14.17 29.03 21.96
CA LEU A 3 -13.38 28.34 20.94
C LEU A 3 -12.40 27.39 21.65
N ASP A 4 -12.34 26.14 21.19
CA ASP A 4 -11.36 25.18 21.65
C ASP A 4 -9.97 25.61 21.17
N LYS A 5 -9.17 26.15 22.08
CA LYS A 5 -7.80 26.62 21.78
C LYS A 5 -6.76 25.53 21.91
N THR A 6 -7.15 24.38 22.47
CA THR A 6 -6.27 23.25 22.78
C THR A 6 -6.42 22.10 21.79
N ASP A 7 -7.34 22.23 20.84
CA ASP A 7 -7.69 21.18 19.89
C ASP A 7 -8.03 19.84 20.56
N SER A 8 -8.80 19.92 21.64
CA SER A 8 -9.32 18.75 22.36
C SER A 8 -10.21 17.84 21.50
N PHE A 9 -10.67 18.33 20.35
CA PHE A 9 -11.43 17.57 19.36
C PHE A 9 -10.59 17.05 18.18
N HIS A 10 -9.25 17.18 18.22
CA HIS A 10 -8.37 16.72 17.14
C HIS A 10 -8.76 17.27 15.75
N SER A 11 -9.31 18.49 15.73
CA SER A 11 -9.84 19.12 14.53
C SER A 11 -8.75 19.45 13.51
N ARG A 12 -7.49 19.59 13.97
CA ARG A 12 -6.34 19.79 13.07
C ARG A 12 -6.00 18.53 12.28
N GLU A 13 -6.05 17.37 12.92
CA GLU A 13 -5.81 16.08 12.27
C GLU A 13 -6.86 15.86 11.16
N GLY A 14 -8.14 16.05 11.49
CA GLY A 14 -9.23 15.96 10.50
C GLY A 14 -9.12 17.01 9.38
N LEU A 15 -8.71 18.24 9.70
CA LEU A 15 -8.50 19.28 8.69
C LEU A 15 -7.32 18.94 7.76
N ALA A 16 -6.21 18.43 8.29
CA ALA A 16 -5.06 18.01 7.48
C ALA A 16 -5.46 16.90 6.50
N CYS A 17 -6.18 15.88 6.97
CA CYS A 17 -6.74 14.82 6.15
C CYS A 17 -7.61 15.37 5.01
N ALA A 18 -8.55 16.26 5.33
CA ALA A 18 -9.44 16.86 4.32
C ALA A 18 -8.67 17.69 3.28
N LEU A 19 -7.65 18.46 3.71
CA LEU A 19 -6.81 19.23 2.79
C LEU A 19 -6.01 18.32 1.85
N VAL A 20 -5.51 17.19 2.34
CA VAL A 20 -4.82 16.19 1.52
C VAL A 20 -5.77 15.58 0.48
N ASP A 21 -6.96 15.16 0.90
CA ASP A 21 -7.99 14.58 0.03
C ASP A 21 -8.44 15.57 -1.07
N GLU A 22 -8.55 16.86 -0.74
CA GLU A 22 -8.87 17.93 -1.69
C GLU A 22 -7.68 18.32 -2.62
N GLY A 23 -6.52 17.68 -2.49
CA GLY A 23 -5.31 18.00 -3.26
C GLY A 23 -4.64 19.33 -2.86
N ARG A 24 -4.95 19.87 -1.68
CA ARG A 24 -4.45 21.14 -1.16
C ARG A 24 -3.19 20.95 -0.30
N GLY A 25 -2.21 20.22 -0.86
CA GLY A 25 -0.98 19.81 -0.15
C GLY A 25 -0.18 20.97 0.44
N ALA A 26 -0.10 22.13 -0.23
CA ALA A 26 0.63 23.30 0.30
C ALA A 26 0.01 23.88 1.58
N GLU A 27 -1.33 23.88 1.68
CA GLU A 27 -2.03 24.32 2.88
C GLU A 27 -1.89 23.29 4.00
N ALA A 28 -1.96 22.00 3.66
CA ALA A 28 -1.71 20.91 4.60
C ALA A 28 -0.28 20.96 5.17
N ARG A 29 0.74 21.21 4.34
CA ARG A 29 2.13 21.41 4.82
C ARG A 29 2.24 22.57 5.79
N THR A 30 1.58 23.69 5.50
CA THR A 30 1.59 24.86 6.38
C THR A 30 1.00 24.51 7.74
N LEU A 31 -0.16 23.84 7.75
CA LEU A 31 -0.80 23.38 8.98
C LEU A 31 0.09 22.41 9.77
N ILE A 32 0.70 21.43 9.10
CA ILE A 32 1.59 20.45 9.74
C ILE A 32 2.83 21.14 10.33
N GLU A 33 3.45 22.09 9.63
CA GLU A 33 4.62 22.82 10.11
C GLU A 33 4.30 23.71 11.32
N GLU A 34 3.13 24.37 11.33
CA GLU A 34 2.64 25.15 12.48
C GLU A 34 2.46 24.29 13.74
N HIS A 35 2.22 22.98 13.56
CA HIS A 35 1.94 22.02 14.61
C HIS A 35 2.96 20.88 14.72
N LYS A 36 4.18 21.08 14.20
CA LYS A 36 5.21 20.03 14.11
C LYS A 36 5.66 19.40 15.44
N ASP A 37 5.42 20.11 16.55
CA ASP A 37 5.74 19.66 17.91
C ASP A 37 4.63 18.77 18.50
N GLU A 38 3.46 18.69 17.85
CA GLU A 38 2.41 17.74 18.19
C GLU A 38 2.82 16.39 17.61
N GLU A 39 3.30 15.47 18.45
CA GLU A 39 3.63 14.08 18.09
C GLU A 39 2.36 13.30 17.67
N SER A 40 1.74 13.72 16.57
CA SER A 40 0.51 13.18 16.00
C SER A 40 0.87 12.22 14.86
N PRO A 41 0.54 10.92 14.98
CA PRO A 41 0.70 9.98 13.89
C PRO A 41 -0.07 10.40 12.64
N VAL A 42 -1.31 10.88 12.79
CA VAL A 42 -2.17 11.29 11.67
C VAL A 42 -1.50 12.40 10.84
N LEU A 43 -1.02 13.47 11.49
CA LEU A 43 -0.32 14.55 10.79
C LEU A 43 0.96 14.05 10.10
N ALA A 44 1.68 13.11 10.74
CA ALA A 44 2.88 12.53 10.16
C ALA A 44 2.56 11.70 8.91
N TYR A 45 1.50 10.88 8.90
CA TYR A 45 1.08 10.14 7.71
C TYR A 45 0.51 11.06 6.62
N CYS A 46 -0.19 12.14 6.98
CA CYS A 46 -0.54 13.19 6.02
C CYS A 46 0.72 13.79 5.36
N GLN A 47 1.79 14.02 6.13
CA GLN A 47 3.05 14.49 5.57
C GLN A 47 3.66 13.47 4.59
N VAL A 48 3.63 12.18 4.91
CA VAL A 48 4.15 11.13 4.02
C VAL A 48 3.48 11.18 2.65
N ILE A 49 2.15 11.18 2.60
CA ILE A 49 1.43 11.17 1.32
C ILE A 49 1.62 12.48 0.55
N ILE A 50 1.72 13.62 1.23
CA ILE A 50 2.06 14.89 0.59
C ILE A 50 3.44 14.84 -0.08
N GLU A 51 4.45 14.36 0.65
CA GLU A 51 5.81 14.28 0.08
C GLU A 51 5.91 13.20 -1.00
N TYR A 52 5.16 12.10 -0.87
CA TYR A 52 5.05 11.10 -1.93
C TYR A 52 4.48 11.71 -3.21
N VAL A 53 3.36 12.43 -3.13
CA VAL A 53 2.76 13.13 -4.28
C VAL A 53 3.73 14.17 -4.86
N SER A 54 4.43 14.91 -4.00
CA SER A 54 5.43 15.89 -4.43
C SER A 54 6.55 15.26 -5.24
N TRP A 55 7.06 14.11 -4.80
CA TRP A 55 8.16 13.40 -5.44
C TRP A 55 7.74 12.58 -6.66
N GLU A 56 6.79 11.66 -6.50
CA GLU A 56 6.49 10.64 -7.51
C GLU A 56 5.44 11.11 -8.53
N VAL A 57 4.53 12.00 -8.13
CA VAL A 57 3.39 12.40 -8.99
C VAL A 57 3.61 13.77 -9.63
N LEU A 58 4.09 14.75 -8.87
CA LEU A 58 4.26 16.13 -9.31
C LEU A 58 5.70 16.47 -9.70
N GLU A 59 6.67 15.66 -9.28
CA GLU A 59 8.11 15.88 -9.48
C GLU A 59 8.54 17.31 -9.07
N GLU A 60 8.07 17.80 -7.93
CA GLU A 60 8.35 19.18 -7.47
C GLU A 60 9.85 19.39 -7.21
N GLU A 61 10.34 20.60 -7.46
CA GLU A 61 11.75 20.94 -7.21
C GLU A 61 12.10 20.77 -5.71
N GLY A 62 13.11 19.96 -5.41
CA GLY A 62 13.55 19.67 -4.04
C GLY A 62 12.82 18.51 -3.36
N SER A 63 11.88 17.86 -4.05
CA SER A 63 11.30 16.58 -3.63
C SER A 63 12.24 15.41 -3.97
N SER A 64 12.23 14.36 -3.16
CA SER A 64 12.98 13.12 -3.42
C SER A 64 12.45 11.97 -2.59
N GLU A 65 12.73 10.73 -2.99
CA GLU A 65 12.36 9.51 -2.24
C GLU A 65 12.90 9.58 -0.80
N GLU A 66 14.11 10.09 -0.60
CA GLU A 66 14.72 10.20 0.74
C GLU A 66 13.93 11.14 1.66
N VAL A 67 13.29 12.18 1.13
CA VAL A 67 12.42 13.06 1.90
C VAL A 67 11.16 12.30 2.34
N VAL A 68 10.57 11.51 1.45
CA VAL A 68 9.39 10.69 1.76
C VAL A 68 9.75 9.61 2.78
N GLN A 69 10.88 8.93 2.61
CA GLN A 69 11.38 7.93 3.57
C GLN A 69 11.65 8.53 4.94
N ALA A 70 12.21 9.75 5.00
CA ALA A 70 12.43 10.45 6.26
C ALA A 70 11.10 10.77 6.96
N ALA A 71 10.11 11.26 6.21
CA ALA A 71 8.76 11.48 6.72
C ALA A 71 8.11 10.16 7.19
N PHE A 72 8.26 9.08 6.42
CA PHE A 72 7.70 7.77 6.72
C PHE A 72 8.32 7.18 7.99
N ARG A 73 9.65 7.23 8.15
CA ARG A 73 10.31 6.77 9.38
C ARG A 73 9.84 7.54 10.62
N LYS A 74 9.58 8.84 10.50
CA LYS A 74 8.98 9.64 11.58
C LYS A 74 7.56 9.16 11.89
N ALA A 75 6.71 8.97 10.87
CA ALA A 75 5.35 8.51 11.04
C ALA A 75 5.26 7.09 11.63
N PHE A 76 6.11 6.18 11.13
CA PHE A 76 6.23 4.81 11.60
C PHE A 76 6.67 4.72 13.07
N ALA A 77 7.60 5.57 13.50
CA ALA A 77 8.01 5.62 14.91
C ALA A 77 6.87 6.06 15.86
N LEU A 78 5.90 6.83 15.36
CA LEU A 78 4.74 7.30 16.13
C LEU A 78 3.61 6.27 16.16
N ASN A 79 3.28 5.68 15.01
CA ASN A 79 2.33 4.57 14.92
C ASN A 79 2.70 3.64 13.75
N PRO A 80 3.38 2.51 14.01
CA PRO A 80 3.77 1.59 12.94
C PRO A 80 2.58 0.75 12.42
N PHE A 81 1.51 0.61 13.20
CA PHE A 81 0.32 -0.14 12.80
C PHE A 81 -0.44 0.54 11.65
N MET A 82 -0.41 1.87 11.57
CA MET A 82 -0.98 2.61 10.44
C MET A 82 -0.37 2.18 9.10
N ALA A 83 0.96 2.07 9.02
CA ALA A 83 1.63 1.62 7.81
C ALA A 83 1.17 0.20 7.41
N VAL A 84 1.10 -0.71 8.38
CA VAL A 84 0.67 -2.09 8.15
C VAL A 84 -0.76 -2.14 7.64
N VAL A 85 -1.67 -1.38 8.25
CA VAL A 85 -3.09 -1.35 7.84
C VAL A 85 -3.25 -0.67 6.47
N ILE A 86 -2.44 0.34 6.13
CA ILE A 86 -2.41 0.95 4.78
C ILE A 86 -1.96 -0.09 3.74
N ALA A 87 -0.81 -0.73 3.98
CA ALA A 87 -0.23 -1.69 3.04
C ALA A 87 -1.17 -2.88 2.80
N TYR A 88 -1.78 -3.41 3.86
CA TYR A 88 -2.59 -4.64 3.80
C TYR A 88 -4.10 -4.38 3.87
N HIS A 89 -4.53 -3.17 3.50
CA HIS A 89 -5.89 -2.66 3.72
C HIS A 89 -6.99 -3.60 3.21
N GLU A 90 -6.77 -4.34 2.11
CA GLU A 90 -7.74 -5.29 1.56
C GLU A 90 -8.13 -6.40 2.53
N THR A 91 -7.17 -6.91 3.31
CA THR A 91 -7.41 -7.93 4.33
C THR A 91 -7.99 -7.34 5.60
N PHE A 92 -7.51 -6.15 6.00
CA PHE A 92 -8.06 -5.43 7.13
C PHE A 92 -9.54 -5.07 6.93
N PHE A 93 -9.96 -4.65 5.75
CA PHE A 93 -11.38 -4.36 5.47
C PHE A 93 -12.31 -5.58 5.50
N GLN A 94 -11.77 -6.80 5.47
CA GLN A 94 -12.58 -8.01 5.64
C GLN A 94 -12.91 -8.31 7.10
N VAL A 95 -12.15 -7.77 8.05
CA VAL A 95 -12.26 -8.12 9.48
C VAL A 95 -12.49 -6.92 10.40
N MET A 96 -12.17 -5.70 9.97
CA MET A 96 -12.38 -4.50 10.77
C MET A 96 -13.88 -4.23 10.92
N GLU A 97 -14.37 -4.37 12.15
CA GLU A 97 -15.75 -4.05 12.55
C GLU A 97 -15.75 -3.03 13.71
N TYR A 98 -16.89 -2.34 13.89
CA TYR A 98 -17.12 -1.38 15.00
C TYR A 98 -16.16 -0.17 15.03
N VAL A 99 -15.45 0.12 13.94
CA VAL A 99 -14.50 1.25 13.87
C VAL A 99 -15.20 2.59 14.08
N ASP A 100 -16.45 2.72 13.67
CA ASP A 100 -17.26 3.93 13.85
C ASP A 100 -17.66 4.19 15.32
N GLU A 101 -17.57 3.17 16.17
CA GLU A 101 -17.82 3.26 17.61
C GLU A 101 -16.60 3.81 18.39
N ILE A 102 -15.40 3.77 17.79
CA ILE A 102 -14.16 4.29 18.38
C ILE A 102 -14.17 5.82 18.32
N LYS A 103 -14.24 6.49 19.47
CA LYS A 103 -14.36 7.97 19.54
C LYS A 103 -13.07 8.73 19.86
N ASP A 104 -12.16 8.11 20.60
CA ASP A 104 -10.93 8.74 21.07
C ASP A 104 -9.85 7.66 21.22
N PRO A 105 -9.34 7.12 20.10
CA PRO A 105 -8.33 6.08 20.16
C PRO A 105 -7.05 6.61 20.80
N LYS A 106 -6.39 5.77 21.59
CA LYS A 106 -5.08 6.10 22.17
C LYS A 106 -4.06 6.34 21.04
N ARG A 107 -3.27 7.41 21.11
CA ARG A 107 -2.18 7.64 20.15
C ARG A 107 -1.21 6.46 20.08
N GLY A 108 -0.84 6.06 18.87
CA GLY A 108 0.03 4.91 18.62
C GLY A 108 -0.65 3.54 18.76
N SER A 109 -1.97 3.50 18.94
CA SER A 109 -2.74 2.25 19.07
C SER A 109 -3.14 1.67 17.71
N ILE A 110 -3.58 0.41 17.76
CA ILE A 110 -4.18 -0.27 16.60
C ILE A 110 -5.52 0.38 16.26
N GLU A 111 -6.31 0.79 17.26
CA GLU A 111 -7.58 1.50 17.05
C GLU A 111 -7.39 2.81 16.31
N GLU A 112 -6.32 3.56 16.62
CA GLU A 112 -5.99 4.79 15.90
C GLU A 112 -5.68 4.50 14.43
N ALA A 113 -4.98 3.40 14.15
CA ALA A 113 -4.72 2.95 12.79
C ALA A 113 -6.01 2.57 12.05
N PHE A 114 -6.91 1.84 12.71
CA PHE A 114 -8.20 1.45 12.13
C PHE A 114 -9.06 2.68 11.82
N VAL A 115 -9.19 3.60 12.77
CA VAL A 115 -9.94 4.85 12.57
C VAL A 115 -9.37 5.65 11.42
N TYR A 116 -8.05 5.87 11.41
CA TYR A 116 -7.40 6.63 10.33
C TYR A 116 -7.63 5.99 8.96
N VAL A 117 -7.33 4.69 8.81
CA VAL A 117 -7.43 4.02 7.51
C VAL A 117 -8.88 3.91 7.04
N SER A 118 -9.83 3.61 7.93
CA SER A 118 -11.25 3.54 7.56
C SER A 118 -11.79 4.83 6.93
N GLN A 119 -11.20 5.98 7.28
CA GLN A 119 -11.61 7.30 6.80
C GLN A 119 -10.75 7.80 5.64
N ASN A 120 -9.49 7.41 5.57
CA ASN A 120 -8.49 8.05 4.70
C ASN A 120 -7.83 7.10 3.70
N ILE A 121 -8.20 5.82 3.65
CA ILE A 121 -7.60 4.86 2.71
C ILE A 121 -7.74 5.31 1.24
N GLY A 122 -8.82 6.03 0.91
CA GLY A 122 -9.12 6.47 -0.45
C GLY A 122 -7.96 7.25 -1.05
N VAL A 123 -7.37 8.17 -0.29
CA VAL A 123 -6.20 8.95 -0.71
C VAL A 123 -5.02 8.05 -1.08
N TRP A 124 -4.77 7.00 -0.28
CA TRP A 124 -3.63 6.08 -0.50
C TRP A 124 -3.86 5.15 -1.69
N VAL A 125 -5.10 4.74 -1.93
CA VAL A 125 -5.47 3.86 -3.06
C VAL A 125 -5.57 4.65 -4.37
N ASP A 126 -6.11 5.87 -4.32
CA ASP A 126 -6.28 6.73 -5.49
C ASP A 126 -4.95 7.37 -5.93
N THR A 127 -3.98 7.51 -5.01
CA THR A 127 -2.63 7.96 -5.34
C THR A 127 -1.82 6.79 -5.90
N VAL A 128 -1.47 6.89 -7.19
CA VAL A 128 -0.78 5.84 -7.93
C VAL A 128 0.47 5.36 -7.19
N GLY A 129 0.49 4.08 -6.81
CA GLY A 129 1.65 3.43 -6.21
C GLY A 129 1.88 3.71 -4.73
N ALA A 130 1.09 4.58 -4.09
CA ALA A 130 1.41 5.07 -2.74
C ALA A 130 1.33 3.96 -1.68
N TYR A 131 0.27 3.16 -1.66
CA TYR A 131 0.16 2.07 -0.68
C TYR A 131 1.15 0.92 -0.96
N GLN A 132 1.45 0.61 -2.23
CA GLN A 132 2.48 -0.37 -2.58
C GLN A 132 3.88 0.10 -2.20
N TRP A 133 4.13 1.41 -2.27
CA TRP A 133 5.37 1.99 -1.78
C TRP A 133 5.51 1.83 -0.27
N ILE A 134 4.42 2.05 0.50
CA ILE A 134 4.40 1.75 1.95
C ILE A 134 4.70 0.27 2.21
N GLU A 135 4.08 -0.64 1.45
CA GLU A 135 4.33 -2.08 1.55
C GLU A 135 5.80 -2.44 1.29
N LYS A 136 6.41 -1.88 0.24
CA LYS A 136 7.84 -2.03 -0.05
C LYS A 136 8.70 -1.57 1.12
N GLU A 137 8.44 -0.37 1.65
CA GLU A 137 9.22 0.18 2.77
C GLU A 137 9.04 -0.60 4.07
N LEU A 138 7.85 -1.17 4.32
CA LEU A 138 7.60 -2.04 5.45
C LEU A 138 8.47 -3.29 5.44
N ASN A 139 8.73 -3.87 4.27
CA ASN A 139 9.59 -5.04 4.13
C ASN A 139 11.06 -4.76 4.52
N GLU A 140 11.47 -3.49 4.55
CA GLU A 140 12.81 -3.08 5.01
C GLU A 140 12.85 -2.74 6.50
N LEU A 141 11.70 -2.61 7.15
CA LEU A 141 11.56 -2.25 8.57
C LEU A 141 11.25 -3.46 9.44
N PRO A 142 11.53 -3.40 10.75
CA PRO A 142 11.10 -4.45 11.68
C PRO A 142 9.58 -4.58 11.72
N GLU A 143 9.08 -5.82 11.61
CA GLU A 143 7.65 -6.11 11.73
C GLU A 143 7.11 -5.64 13.10
N PRO A 144 6.07 -4.78 13.13
CA PRO A 144 5.51 -4.29 14.38
C PRO A 144 4.89 -5.43 15.20
N THR A 145 5.35 -5.59 16.44
CA THR A 145 4.76 -6.60 17.34
C THR A 145 3.53 -6.03 18.03
N ALA A 146 2.35 -6.49 17.64
CA ALA A 146 1.09 -6.14 18.29
C ALA A 146 0.99 -6.82 19.67
N THR A 147 0.66 -6.06 20.70
CA THR A 147 0.47 -6.56 22.07
C THR A 147 -0.76 -5.93 22.72
N LYS A 148 -1.14 -6.44 23.88
CA LYS A 148 -2.25 -5.89 24.69
C LYS A 148 -2.04 -4.44 25.13
N GLU A 149 -0.82 -3.90 25.06
CA GLU A 149 -0.56 -2.49 25.39
C GLU A 149 -0.92 -1.53 24.26
N ASN A 150 -1.07 -2.07 23.04
CA ASN A 150 -1.39 -1.34 21.82
C ASN A 150 -2.88 -1.25 21.56
N VAL A 151 -3.71 -1.82 22.44
CA VAL A 151 -5.18 -1.82 22.35
C VAL A 151 -5.83 -1.49 23.69
N SER A 152 -7.04 -0.96 23.61
CA SER A 152 -7.97 -0.77 24.72
C SER A 152 -8.89 -1.98 24.92
N ASP A 153 -9.18 -2.73 23.85
CA ASP A 153 -9.97 -3.96 23.86
C ASP A 153 -9.23 -5.08 23.09
N GLU A 154 -9.21 -6.29 23.66
CA GLU A 154 -8.57 -7.46 23.02
C GLU A 154 -9.24 -7.85 21.70
N MET A 155 -10.49 -7.44 21.47
CA MET A 155 -11.17 -7.61 20.19
C MET A 155 -10.37 -7.00 19.03
N PHE A 156 -9.87 -5.77 19.19
CA PHE A 156 -9.11 -5.09 18.13
C PHE A 156 -7.75 -5.73 17.86
N LEU A 157 -7.13 -6.31 18.89
CA LEU A 157 -5.91 -7.11 18.72
C LEU A 157 -6.21 -8.37 17.90
N GLY A 158 -7.29 -9.08 18.21
CA GLY A 158 -7.70 -10.26 17.45
C GLY A 158 -8.04 -9.94 15.98
N MET A 159 -8.69 -8.81 15.71
CA MET A 159 -8.92 -8.34 14.34
C MET A 159 -7.61 -8.08 13.60
N TYR A 160 -6.66 -7.40 14.26
CA TYR A 160 -5.35 -7.11 13.67
C TYR A 160 -4.57 -8.39 13.36
N GLU A 161 -4.46 -9.31 14.32
CA GLU A 161 -3.77 -10.59 14.13
C GLU A 161 -4.41 -11.41 13.00
N THR A 162 -5.75 -11.47 12.95
CA THR A 162 -6.47 -12.19 11.91
C THR A 162 -6.23 -11.59 10.52
N ALA A 163 -6.24 -10.26 10.37
CA ALA A 163 -5.94 -9.61 9.09
C ALA A 163 -4.53 -9.93 8.61
N ILE A 164 -3.55 -9.93 9.53
CA ILE A 164 -2.15 -10.26 9.22
C ILE A 164 -2.01 -11.72 8.79
N GLU A 165 -2.68 -12.65 9.46
CA GLU A 165 -2.68 -14.05 9.06
C GLU A 165 -3.31 -14.24 7.67
N MET A 166 -4.46 -13.61 7.41
CA MET A 166 -5.11 -13.64 6.09
C MET A 166 -4.21 -13.08 4.99
N HIS A 167 -3.48 -12.00 5.25
CA HIS A 167 -2.54 -11.43 4.28
C HIS A 167 -1.37 -12.38 4.00
N LYS A 168 -0.82 -13.04 5.03
CA LYS A 168 0.24 -14.04 4.88
C LYS A 168 -0.23 -15.26 4.09
N GLU A 169 -1.47 -15.73 4.32
CA GLU A 169 -2.08 -16.81 3.55
C GLU A 169 -2.25 -16.40 2.08
N MET A 170 -2.76 -15.21 1.81
CA MET A 170 -2.94 -14.68 0.45
C MET A 170 -1.61 -14.58 -0.32
N LEU A 171 -0.53 -14.13 0.34
CA LEU A 171 0.80 -14.08 -0.26
C LEU A 171 1.34 -15.48 -0.57
N ALA A 172 1.17 -16.43 0.35
CA ALA A 172 1.61 -17.81 0.14
C ALA A 172 0.84 -18.51 -1.00
N GLU A 173 -0.47 -18.24 -1.13
CA GLU A 173 -1.28 -18.72 -2.26
C GLU A 173 -0.79 -18.13 -3.59
N ALA A 174 -0.54 -16.81 -3.64
CA ALA A 174 -0.02 -16.15 -4.83
C ALA A 174 1.37 -16.67 -5.25
N GLU A 175 2.27 -16.92 -4.28
CA GLU A 175 3.58 -17.51 -4.53
C GLU A 175 3.46 -18.93 -5.10
N ALA A 176 2.62 -19.78 -4.51
CA ALA A 176 2.39 -21.13 -4.99
C ALA A 176 1.79 -21.17 -6.42
N GLU A 177 0.87 -20.25 -6.74
CA GLU A 177 0.31 -20.12 -8.09
C GLU A 177 1.37 -19.66 -9.10
N ALA A 178 2.23 -18.70 -8.74
CA ALA A 178 3.32 -18.23 -9.59
C ALA A 178 4.36 -19.33 -9.87
N GLU A 179 4.73 -20.13 -8.85
CA GLU A 179 5.62 -21.28 -9.01
C GLU A 179 5.01 -22.35 -9.92
N ALA A 180 3.73 -22.67 -9.74
CA ALA A 180 3.02 -23.62 -10.59
C ALA A 180 2.93 -23.16 -12.05
N ALA A 181 2.69 -21.87 -12.29
CA ALA A 181 2.69 -21.28 -13.64
C ALA A 181 4.08 -21.35 -14.29
N ALA A 182 5.14 -20.98 -13.56
CA ALA A 182 6.51 -21.05 -14.06
C ALA A 182 6.95 -22.49 -14.39
N ALA A 183 6.54 -23.48 -13.58
CA ALA A 183 6.80 -24.89 -13.86
C ALA A 183 6.07 -25.39 -15.13
N ALA A 184 4.82 -24.97 -15.34
CA ALA A 184 4.05 -25.31 -16.53
C ALA A 184 4.66 -24.71 -17.82
N GLU A 185 5.21 -23.50 -17.77
CA GLU A 185 5.90 -22.89 -18.91
C GLU A 185 7.24 -23.59 -19.22
N ALA A 186 7.95 -24.10 -18.21
CA ALA A 186 9.20 -24.83 -18.40
C ALA A 186 9.00 -26.23 -19.04
N GLU A 187 7.89 -26.91 -18.73
CA GLU A 187 7.55 -28.22 -19.34
C GLU A 187 6.95 -28.10 -20.75
N GLY A 188 6.52 -26.90 -21.17
CA GLY A 188 5.98 -26.63 -22.51
C GLY A 188 7.01 -26.32 -23.60
N SER A 189 8.32 -26.25 -23.26
CA SER A 189 9.39 -25.81 -24.18
C SER A 189 10.18 -26.94 -24.86
N ASP A 190 9.86 -28.22 -24.65
CA ASP A 190 10.68 -29.35 -25.13
C ASP A 190 9.89 -30.39 -25.95
N SER A 191 9.06 -29.92 -26.90
CA SER A 191 8.38 -30.82 -27.85
C SER A 191 8.26 -30.25 -29.26
N ASP A 192 9.35 -29.75 -29.85
CA ASP A 192 9.41 -29.49 -31.30
C ASP A 192 10.79 -29.81 -31.92
N GLU A 193 11.40 -30.94 -31.55
CA GLU A 193 12.41 -31.59 -32.40
C GLU A 193 12.25 -33.12 -32.39
N ARG A 194 11.41 -33.65 -33.29
CA ARG A 194 11.78 -34.67 -34.31
C ARG A 194 10.56 -35.42 -34.88
N GLY A 195 10.41 -35.27 -36.20
CA GLY A 195 10.43 -36.43 -37.10
C GLY A 195 9.11 -36.74 -37.82
N GLY A 196 9.05 -36.43 -39.11
CA GLY A 196 7.98 -36.89 -40.00
C GLY A 196 8.09 -36.35 -41.41
N ASP A 197 9.09 -36.82 -42.16
CA ASP A 197 9.19 -36.72 -43.62
C ASP A 197 7.87 -37.16 -44.29
N GLU A 198 7.22 -36.26 -45.04
CA GLU A 198 6.41 -36.63 -46.21
C GLU A 198 6.26 -35.40 -47.15
N PHE A 199 7.37 -34.80 -47.57
CA PHE A 199 7.38 -34.02 -48.81
C PHE A 199 7.86 -34.95 -49.93
N GLY A 200 6.89 -35.47 -50.69
CA GLY A 200 7.16 -36.27 -51.87
C GLY A 200 8.05 -35.52 -52.85
N ASP A 201 9.05 -36.23 -53.35
CA ASP A 201 9.92 -35.86 -54.48
C ASP A 201 9.10 -35.18 -55.59
N PHE A 202 9.28 -33.87 -55.74
CA PHE A 202 8.91 -33.16 -56.96
C PHE A 202 10.17 -33.04 -57.80
N GLU A 203 10.41 -34.03 -58.66
CA GLU A 203 11.45 -33.97 -59.69
C GLU A 203 11.07 -32.90 -60.73
N PRO A 204 11.91 -31.87 -60.96
CA PRO A 204 11.64 -30.83 -61.94
C PRO A 204 12.33 -31.17 -63.26
N ASP A 205 11.74 -32.02 -64.08
CA ASP A 205 12.15 -32.19 -65.48
C ASP A 205 10.96 -32.68 -66.31
N ASP A 206 10.27 -31.75 -66.98
CA ASP A 206 9.59 -31.92 -68.27
C ASP A 206 8.95 -30.57 -68.69
N ILE A 207 9.80 -29.55 -68.87
CA ILE A 207 9.50 -28.47 -69.83
C ILE A 207 9.91 -29.04 -71.20
N ASP A 208 8.94 -29.58 -71.93
CA ASP A 208 9.07 -29.78 -73.38
C ASP A 208 8.22 -28.73 -74.10
N GLY A 209 8.91 -27.91 -74.87
CA GLY A 209 8.32 -26.89 -75.72
C GLY A 209 7.83 -27.53 -77.01
N GLY A 210 6.51 -27.42 -77.25
CA GLY A 210 5.92 -27.66 -78.56
C GLY A 210 5.49 -26.34 -79.19
N ASP A 211 6.39 -25.75 -79.99
CA ASP A 211 6.05 -24.84 -81.09
C ASP A 211 5.91 -25.70 -82.35
N ASP A 212 4.69 -25.79 -82.89
CA ASP A 212 4.35 -25.77 -84.33
C ASP A 212 2.82 -25.77 -84.52
#